data_AF-A0A9W6XPS0-F1
#
_entry.id   AF-A0A9W6XPS0-F1
#
_cell.length_a   1.000
_cell.length_b   1.000
_cell.length_c   1.000
_cell.angle_alpha   90.00
_cell.angle_beta   90.00
_cell.angle_gamma   90.00
#
_symmetry.space_group_name_H-M   'P 1'
#
loop_
_entity.id
_entity.type
_entity.pdbx_description
1 polymer ?
#
loop_
_entity_poly.entity_id
_entity_poly.type
_entity_poly.pdbx_seq_one_letter_code
_entity_poly.pdbx_strand_id
1 'polypeptide(L)'
;MTKFLSDWSLTQDLSQKVGAVFVTSGGLSAGEELTMVNLLHSLMIFRMIIVGGERWTSAFGASAIVGEGPFQPAGQNTHDFPPICYPTDPDAIHDMFRDKAIGLGERVASIASQLKRAQAINQQ
;
A
#
# COMPACT_ATOMS: atom_id res chain seq x y z
N MET A 1 1.16 6.59 13.01
CA MET A 1 2.10 6.60 11.87
C MET A 1 2.97 7.86 11.82
N THR A 2 2.39 9.06 11.85
CA THR A 2 3.14 10.34 11.82
C THR A 2 4.27 10.41 12.85
N LYS A 3 4.01 10.06 14.11
CA LYS A 3 5.04 10.00 15.16
C LYS A 3 6.23 9.11 14.78
N PHE A 4 5.97 7.93 14.22
CA PHE A 4 7.03 6.99 13.82
C PHE A 4 7.92 7.56 12.71
N LEU A 5 7.34 8.25 11.72
CA LEU A 5 8.11 8.90 10.66
C LEU A 5 8.89 10.11 11.18
N SER A 6 8.33 10.87 12.12
CA SER A 6 9.00 12.01 12.74
C SER A 6 10.21 11.61 13.59
N ASP A 7 10.22 10.38 14.10
CA ASP A 7 11.32 9.85 14.91
C ASP A 7 12.51 9.35 14.03
N TRP A 8 12.40 9.36 12.70
CA TRP A 8 13.50 8.98 11.79
C TRP A 8 14.58 10.06 11.72
N SER A 9 15.84 9.66 11.91
CA SER A 9 16.97 10.59 11.81
C SER A 9 17.27 10.93 10.35
N LEU A 10 17.31 12.22 10.02
CA LEU A 10 17.75 12.72 8.71
C LEU A 10 19.23 12.44 8.41
N THR A 11 20.01 12.04 9.42
CA THR A 11 21.43 11.68 9.23
C THR A 11 21.62 10.26 8.71
N GLN A 12 20.59 9.42 8.73
CA GLN A 12 20.69 8.06 8.21
C GLN A 12 20.44 8.06 6.69
N ASP A 13 21.36 7.43 5.95
CA ASP A 13 21.19 7.24 4.52
C ASP A 13 20.28 6.03 4.24
N LEU A 14 19.03 6.32 3.86
CA LEU A 14 18.05 5.33 3.44
C LEU A 14 17.90 5.28 1.92
N SER A 15 18.77 5.93 1.16
CA SER A 15 18.66 6.01 -0.31
C SER A 15 18.71 4.65 -1.01
N GLN A 16 19.31 3.66 -0.35
CA GLN A 16 19.44 2.29 -0.81
C GLN A 16 18.38 1.34 -0.22
N LYS A 17 17.32 1.89 0.39
CA LYS A 17 16.20 1.11 0.89
C LYS A 17 15.03 1.19 -0.06
N VAL A 18 14.34 0.06 -0.21
CA VAL A 18 13.13 -0.04 -1.01
C VAL A 18 11.94 0.28 -0.12
N GLY A 19 11.05 1.15 -0.59
CA GLY A 19 9.84 1.55 0.10
C GLY A 19 8.61 1.36 -0.76
N ALA A 20 7.50 1.01 -0.13
CA ALA A 20 6.18 0.93 -0.74
C ALA A 20 5.14 1.29 0.32
N VAL A 21 3.97 1.72 -0.13
CA VAL A 21 2.89 2.18 0.75
C VAL A 21 1.64 1.37 0.47
N PHE A 22 0.95 1.01 1.55
CA PHE A 22 -0.41 0.49 1.48
C PHE A 22 -1.31 1.27 2.43
N VAL A 23 -2.58 1.45 2.07
CA VAL A 23 -3.58 2.16 2.87
C VAL A 23 -4.92 1.42 2.83
N THR A 24 -5.72 1.63 3.87
CA THR A 24 -7.11 1.16 3.95
C THR A 24 -7.99 2.37 4.27
N SER A 25 -9.17 2.45 3.66
CA SER A 25 -10.09 3.57 3.87
C SER A 25 -11.54 3.11 3.98
N GLY A 26 -12.35 3.94 4.62
CA GLY A 26 -13.79 3.69 4.74
C GLY A 26 -14.56 3.93 3.44
N GLY A 27 -13.98 4.59 2.43
CA GLY A 27 -14.67 4.87 1.18
C GLY A 27 -13.75 5.42 0.10
N LEU A 28 -14.14 5.31 -1.17
CA LEU A 28 -13.32 5.66 -2.34
C LEU A 28 -12.71 7.07 -2.27
N SER A 29 -13.45 8.02 -1.68
CA SER A 29 -13.02 9.41 -1.53
C SER A 29 -12.73 9.82 -0.09
N ALA A 30 -12.45 8.86 0.80
CA ALA A 30 -12.20 9.10 2.23
C ALA A 30 -10.72 9.47 2.55
N GLY A 31 -9.99 10.03 1.59
CA GLY A 31 -8.62 10.51 1.79
C GLY A 31 -7.53 9.45 1.68
N GLU A 32 -7.81 8.30 1.07
CA GLU A 32 -6.83 7.22 0.91
C GLU A 32 -5.66 7.62 0.01
N GLU A 33 -5.97 8.24 -1.13
CA GLU A 33 -4.97 8.68 -2.11
C GLU A 33 -4.09 9.76 -1.50
N LEU A 34 -4.72 10.72 -0.79
CA LEU A 34 -3.99 11.77 -0.08
C LEU A 34 -3.05 11.18 0.98
N THR A 35 -3.52 10.18 1.73
CA THR A 35 -2.70 9.50 2.74
C THR A 35 -1.54 8.75 2.07
N MET A 36 -1.80 8.04 0.98
CA MET A 36 -0.78 7.29 0.22
C MET A 36 0.29 8.24 -0.33
N VAL A 37 -0.11 9.32 -1.01
CA VAL A 37 0.81 10.31 -1.58
C VAL A 37 1.64 10.99 -0.48
N ASN A 38 1.05 11.33 0.67
CA ASN A 38 1.79 11.91 1.79
C ASN A 38 2.85 10.95 2.38
N LEU A 39 2.55 9.66 2.44
CA LEU A 39 3.52 8.64 2.87
C LEU A 39 4.61 8.45 1.82
N LEU A 40 4.27 8.41 0.53
CA LEU A 40 5.24 8.34 -0.57
C LEU A 40 6.16 9.57 -0.58
N HIS A 41 5.61 10.76 -0.32
CA HIS A 41 6.39 11.99 -0.14
C HIS A 41 7.41 11.86 0.99
N SER A 42 7.01 11.23 2.10
CA SER A 42 7.93 10.94 3.21
C SER A 42 9.08 10.02 2.77
N LEU A 43 8.79 8.97 1.99
CA LEU A 43 9.84 8.08 1.44
C LEU A 43 10.79 8.81 0.49
N MET A 44 10.29 9.78 -0.30
CA MET A 44 11.11 10.61 -1.19
C MET A 44 12.07 11.53 -0.43
N ILE A 45 11.66 12.08 0.71
CA ILE A 45 12.53 12.91 1.56
C ILE A 45 13.78 12.12 1.98
N PHE A 46 13.60 10.83 2.32
CA PHE A 46 14.69 9.90 2.65
C PHE A 46 15.36 9.26 1.43
N ARG A 47 15.02 9.70 0.21
CA ARG A 47 15.60 9.27 -1.07
C ARG A 47 15.45 7.77 -1.34
N MET A 48 14.48 7.12 -0.72
CA MET A 48 14.25 5.69 -0.88
C MET A 48 13.83 5.34 -2.31
N ILE A 49 14.11 4.11 -2.73
CA ILE A 49 13.63 3.57 -4.01
C ILE A 49 12.17 3.17 -3.82
N ILE A 50 11.26 3.89 -4.48
CA ILE A 50 9.82 3.68 -4.35
C ILE A 50 9.32 2.66 -5.36
N VAL A 51 8.56 1.68 -4.89
CA VAL A 51 7.90 0.66 -5.71
C VAL A 51 6.40 0.91 -5.72
N GLY A 52 5.84 1.16 -6.90
CA GLY A 52 4.39 1.31 -7.12
C GLY A 52 3.62 -0.01 -7.03
N GLY A 53 2.31 0.01 -7.32
CA GLY A 53 1.44 -1.16 -7.24
C GLY A 53 1.85 -2.38 -8.09
N GLU A 54 1.08 -3.47 -7.97
CA GLU A 54 1.31 -4.74 -8.68
C GLU A 54 1.52 -4.58 -10.20
N ARG A 55 0.75 -3.70 -10.85
CA ARG A 55 0.78 -3.48 -12.29
C ARG A 55 1.08 -2.03 -12.61
N TRP A 56 1.47 -1.77 -13.85
CA TRP A 56 1.67 -0.41 -14.35
C TRP A 56 0.38 0.44 -14.33
N THR A 57 -0.79 -0.22 -14.35
CA THR A 57 -2.13 0.42 -14.20
C THR A 57 -2.59 0.54 -12.75
N SER A 58 -1.85 -0.04 -11.79
CA SER A 58 -2.20 0.06 -10.38
C SER A 58 -1.86 1.44 -9.82
N ALA A 59 -2.48 1.80 -8.70
CA ALA A 59 -2.13 3.01 -7.95
C ALA A 59 -0.64 3.00 -7.54
N PHE A 60 -0.13 4.14 -7.06
CA PHE A 60 1.25 4.32 -6.62
C PHE A 60 1.65 3.44 -5.39
N GLY A 61 0.75 2.59 -4.93
CA GLY A 61 0.89 1.61 -3.87
C GLY A 61 -0.29 0.63 -3.90
N ALA A 62 -0.68 0.11 -2.73
CA ALA A 62 -1.89 -0.71 -2.58
C ALA A 62 -2.93 0.04 -1.76
N SER A 63 -4.19 -0.02 -2.18
CA SER A 63 -5.29 0.59 -1.44
C SER A 63 -6.46 -0.37 -1.33
N ALA A 64 -7.16 -0.33 -0.20
CA ALA A 64 -8.36 -1.10 0.06
C ALA A 64 -9.49 -0.23 0.61
N ILE A 65 -10.67 -0.37 0.01
CA ILE A 65 -11.91 0.21 0.52
C ILE A 65 -12.61 -0.84 1.36
N VAL A 66 -13.02 -0.49 2.58
CA VAL A 66 -13.62 -1.46 3.52
C VAL A 66 -14.92 -0.97 4.20
N GLY A 67 -15.30 0.30 4.03
CA GLY A 67 -16.42 0.91 4.75
C GLY A 67 -17.57 1.40 3.87
N GLU A 68 -17.55 1.10 2.57
CA GLU A 68 -18.65 1.40 1.65
C GLU A 68 -18.99 0.17 0.81
N GLY A 69 -20.23 0.09 0.34
CA GLY A 69 -20.66 -0.96 -0.56
C GLY A 69 -19.93 -0.89 -1.91
N PRO A 70 -19.62 -2.03 -2.55
CA PRO A 70 -19.91 -3.40 -2.12
C PRO A 70 -18.83 -4.02 -1.22
N PHE A 71 -17.86 -3.24 -0.72
CA PHE A 71 -16.68 -3.78 -0.02
C PHE A 71 -16.85 -3.90 1.50
N GLN A 72 -17.86 -3.24 2.07
CA GLN A 72 -18.23 -3.38 3.49
C GLN A 72 -18.98 -4.69 3.76
N PRO A 73 -19.00 -5.19 5.00
CA PRO A 73 -19.75 -6.40 5.38
C PRO A 73 -21.26 -6.32 5.12
N ALA A 74 -21.87 -7.45 4.74
CA ALA A 74 -23.31 -7.58 4.61
C ALA A 74 -24.02 -7.30 5.95
N GLY A 75 -24.97 -6.35 5.97
CA GLY A 75 -25.74 -5.99 7.16
C GLY A 75 -25.58 -4.54 7.64
N GLN A 76 -24.69 -3.76 7.02
CA GLN A 76 -24.73 -2.30 7.14
C GLN A 76 -25.72 -1.72 6.10
N ASN A 77 -26.64 -0.87 6.56
CA ASN A 77 -27.88 -0.43 5.92
C ASN A 77 -27.71 0.39 4.62
N THR A 78 -27.08 -0.14 3.58
CA THR A 78 -26.98 0.53 2.28
C THR A 78 -27.62 -0.34 1.19
N HIS A 79 -28.59 0.22 0.47
CA HIS A 79 -29.31 -0.44 -0.64
C HIS A 79 -28.64 -0.18 -1.99
N ASP A 80 -27.37 0.24 -2.00
CA ASP A 80 -26.69 0.73 -3.20
C ASP A 80 -26.31 -0.41 -4.16
N PHE A 81 -26.14 -1.64 -3.64
CA PHE A 81 -25.77 -2.82 -4.42
C PHE A 81 -26.62 -4.05 -4.06
N PRO A 82 -26.74 -5.04 -4.96
CA PRO A 82 -27.38 -6.33 -4.63
C PRO A 82 -26.67 -7.05 -3.46
N PRO A 83 -27.39 -7.80 -2.60
CA PRO A 83 -26.80 -8.48 -1.44
C PRO A 83 -25.64 -9.44 -1.76
N ILE A 84 -25.63 -10.02 -2.96
CA ILE A 84 -24.56 -10.92 -3.43
C ILE A 84 -23.20 -10.21 -3.60
N CYS A 85 -23.19 -8.88 -3.71
CA CYS A 85 -21.96 -8.11 -3.89
C CYS A 85 -21.22 -7.87 -2.57
N TYR A 86 -21.89 -8.03 -1.42
CA TYR A 86 -21.29 -7.75 -0.12
C TYR A 86 -20.55 -8.97 0.43
N PRO A 87 -19.35 -8.81 1.00
CA PRO A 87 -18.67 -9.87 1.72
C PRO A 87 -19.51 -10.39 2.89
N THR A 88 -19.53 -11.72 3.04
CA THR A 88 -20.22 -12.42 4.14
C THR A 88 -19.41 -12.45 5.43
N ASP A 89 -18.08 -12.33 5.33
CA ASP A 89 -17.18 -12.26 6.48
C ASP A 89 -16.91 -10.79 6.83
N PRO A 90 -17.23 -10.34 8.05
CA PRO A 90 -17.08 -8.94 8.45
C PRO A 90 -15.63 -8.46 8.56
N ASP A 91 -14.67 -9.37 8.73
CA ASP A 91 -13.26 -9.03 8.85
C ASP A 91 -12.49 -9.27 7.53
N ALA A 92 -13.15 -9.79 6.50
CA ALA A 92 -12.52 -10.08 5.22
C ALA A 92 -12.35 -8.83 4.35
N ILE A 93 -11.11 -8.56 3.96
CA ILE A 93 -10.81 -7.63 2.87
C ILE A 93 -11.18 -8.31 1.55
N HIS A 94 -11.94 -7.62 0.71
CA HIS A 94 -12.31 -8.12 -0.62
C HIS A 94 -11.08 -8.58 -1.44
N ASP A 95 -11.16 -9.75 -2.07
CA ASP A 95 -10.01 -10.43 -2.72
C ASP A 95 -9.23 -9.53 -3.68
N MET A 96 -9.93 -8.72 -4.49
CA MET A 96 -9.29 -7.70 -5.34
C MET A 96 -8.25 -6.82 -4.62
N PHE A 97 -8.53 -6.36 -3.41
CA PHE A 97 -7.60 -5.52 -2.66
C PHE A 97 -6.48 -6.33 -2.01
N ARG A 98 -6.80 -7.56 -1.59
CA ARG A 98 -5.84 -8.53 -1.08
C ARG A 98 -4.79 -8.87 -2.14
N ASP A 99 -5.22 -9.17 -3.36
CA ASP A 99 -4.34 -9.49 -4.48
C ASP A 99 -3.41 -8.32 -4.81
N LYS A 100 -3.93 -7.08 -4.82
CA LYS A 100 -3.11 -5.86 -5.00
C LYS A 100 -2.03 -5.72 -3.93
N ALA A 101 -2.37 -6.01 -2.67
CA ALA A 101 -1.43 -5.92 -1.56
C ALA A 101 -0.34 -7.00 -1.63
N ILE A 102 -0.73 -8.23 -1.98
CA ILE A 102 0.21 -9.34 -2.19
C ILE A 102 1.15 -9.02 -3.36
N GLY A 103 0.60 -8.60 -4.50
CA GLY A 103 1.38 -8.24 -5.68
C GLY A 103 2.35 -7.09 -5.43
N LEU A 104 1.96 -6.09 -4.64
CA LEU A 104 2.88 -5.04 -4.19
C LEU A 104 4.04 -5.63 -3.36
N GLY A 105 3.72 -6.52 -2.41
CA GLY A 105 4.72 -7.18 -1.56
C GLY A 105 5.72 -8.02 -2.37
N GLU A 106 5.24 -8.80 -3.34
CA GLU A 106 6.07 -9.60 -4.24
C GLU A 106 7.05 -8.72 -5.04
N ARG A 107 6.57 -7.59 -5.57
CA ARG A 107 7.42 -6.63 -6.30
C ARG A 107 8.49 -6.02 -5.40
N VAL A 108 8.10 -5.58 -4.20
CA VAL A 108 9.06 -5.03 -3.21
C VAL A 108 10.13 -6.06 -2.88
N ALA A 109 9.74 -7.31 -2.60
CA ALA A 109 10.67 -8.38 -2.28
C ALA A 109 11.61 -8.70 -3.44
N SER A 110 11.10 -8.71 -4.68
CA SER A 110 11.90 -8.92 -5.89
C SER A 110 12.95 -7.82 -6.07
N ILE A 111 12.55 -6.55 -6.00
CA ILE A 111 13.45 -5.40 -6.16
C ILE A 111 14.47 -5.34 -5.02
N ALA A 112 14.05 -5.55 -3.77
CA ALA A 112 14.97 -5.56 -2.63
C ALA A 112 16.01 -6.68 -2.74
N SER A 113 15.60 -7.87 -3.23
CA SER A 113 16.52 -8.99 -3.46
C SER A 113 17.53 -8.69 -4.57
N GLN A 114 17.09 -8.07 -5.67
CA GLN A 114 17.96 -7.66 -6.76
C GLN A 114 18.94 -6.58 -6.32
N LEU A 115 18.47 -5.57 -5.58
CA LEU A 115 19.30 -4.50 -5.05
C LEU A 115 20.37 -5.04 -4.10
N LYS A 116 20.01 -5.95 -3.21
CA LYS A 116 20.95 -6.62 -2.30
C LYS A 116 22.04 -7.39 -3.07
N ARG A 117 21.66 -8.10 -4.14
CA ARG A 117 22.63 -8.83 -5.00
C ARG A 117 23.56 -7.86 -5.73
N ALA A 118 23.03 -6.78 -6.29
CA ALA A 118 23.84 -5.77 -6.99
C ALA A 118 24.85 -5.09 -6.06
N GLN A 119 24.45 -4.81 -4.82
CA GLN A 119 25.34 -4.24 -3.80
C GLN A 119 26.48 -5.20 -3.40
N ALA A 120 26.20 -6.50 -3.31
CA ALA A 120 27.22 -7.49 -3.00
C ALA A 120 28.29 -7.62 -4.10
N ILE A 121 27.90 -7.42 -5.37
CA ILE A 121 28.83 -7.46 -6.52
C ILE A 121 29.74 -6.21 -6.53
N ASN A 122 29.20 -5.03 -6.23
CA ASN A 122 29.95 -3.77 -6.26
C ASN A 122 30.91 -3.56 -5.06
N GLN A 123 30.96 -4.51 -4.11
CA GLN A 123 31.86 -4.48 -2.95
C GLN A 123 33.06 -5.44 -3.08
N GLN A 124 33.21 -6.11 -4.23
CA GLN A 124 34.39 -6.90 -4.61
C GLN A 124 35.25 -6.12 -5.60
#